data_AF-A0A9E1EMQ0-F1
#
_entry.id   AF-A0A9E1EMQ0-F1
#
_cell.length_a   1.000
_cell.length_b   1.000
_cell.length_c   1.000
_cell.angle_alpha   90.00
_cell.angle_beta   90.00
_cell.angle_gamma   90.00
#
_symmetry.space_group_name_H-M   'P 1'
#
loop_
_entity.id
_entity.type
_entity.pdbx_description
1 polymer ?
#
loop_
_entity_poly.entity_id
_entity_poly.type
_entity_poly.pdbx_seq_one_letter_code
_entity_poly.pdbx_strand_id
1 'polypeptide(L)' 'MKKKTVLKLLFIASCLVAVCSLFYNNETSTLDSLAFQNVEALASGENDDNAICVGYGSVDCRTYKVKYKVTDFSLD' A
#
# COMPACT_ATOMS: atom_id res chain seq x y z
N MET A 1 14.72 20.39 -47.32
CA MET A 1 13.92 20.91 -46.18
C MET A 1 12.73 20.01 -45.83
N LYS A 2 11.96 19.49 -46.79
CA LYS A 2 10.76 18.65 -46.56
C LYS A 2 10.98 17.41 -45.67
N LYS A 3 12.06 16.63 -45.85
CA LYS A 3 12.34 15.43 -45.03
C LYS A 3 12.56 15.73 -43.54
N LYS A 4 13.22 16.85 -43.21
CA LYS A 4 13.45 17.27 -41.81
C LYS A 4 12.14 17.71 -41.14
N THR A 5 11.24 18.34 -41.88
CA THR A 5 9.91 18.74 -41.39
C THR A 5 9.00 17.52 -41.16
N VAL A 6 9.01 16.55 -42.06
CA VAL A 6 8.25 15.30 -41.90
C VAL A 6 8.73 14.50 -40.69
N LEU A 7 10.05 14.42 -40.46
CA LEU A 7 10.61 13.75 -39.29
C LEU A 7 10.18 14.42 -37.97
N LYS A 8 10.16 15.76 -37.93
CA LYS A 8 9.68 16.51 -36.76
C LYS A 8 8.19 16.24 -36.48
N LEU A 9 7.36 16.19 -37.52
CA LEU A 9 5.92 15.91 -37.38
C LEU A 9 5.66 14.48 -36.89
N LEU A 10 6.41 13.50 -37.41
CA LEU A 10 6.32 12.11 -36.93
C LEU A 10 6.69 12.00 -35.46
N PHE A 11 7.72 12.72 -35.02
CA PHE A 11 8.13 12.73 -33.61
C PHE A 11 7.04 13.31 -32.72
N ILE A 12 6.45 14.46 -33.10
CA ILE A 12 5.36 15.10 -32.36
C ILE A 12 4.13 14.17 -32.28
N ALA A 13 3.76 13.55 -33.40
CA ALA A 13 2.64 12.60 -33.44
C ALA A 13 2.90 11.37 -32.55
N SER A 14 4.12 10.84 -32.55
CA SER A 14 4.52 9.72 -31.69
C SER A 14 4.44 10.10 -30.20
N CYS A 15 4.92 11.29 -29.82
CA CYS A 15 4.82 11.78 -28.45
C CYS A 15 3.37 11.95 -28.00
N LEU A 16 2.51 12.51 -28.87
CA LEU A 16 1.08 12.65 -28.59
C LEU A 16 0.41 11.30 -28.34
N VAL A 17 0.67 10.31 -29.20
CA VAL A 17 0.11 8.95 -29.04
C VAL A 17 0.58 8.33 -27.72
N ALA A 18 1.87 8.43 -27.39
CA ALA A 18 2.40 7.87 -26.15
C ALA A 18 1.75 8.50 -24.90
N VAL A 19 1.59 9.82 -24.90
CA VAL A 19 0.94 10.55 -23.81
C VAL A 19 -0.53 10.13 -23.69
N CYS A 20 -1.27 10.08 -24.81
CA CYS A 20 -2.65 9.58 -24.80
C CYS A 20 -2.72 8.15 -24.25
N SER A 21 -1.87 7.24 -24.72
CA SER A 21 -1.84 5.86 -24.23
C SER A 21 -1.58 5.78 -22.73
N LEU A 22 -0.68 6.59 -22.17
CA LEU A 22 -0.43 6.61 -20.73
C LEU A 22 -1.62 7.16 -19.93
N PHE A 23 -2.31 8.18 -20.44
CA PHE A 23 -3.52 8.71 -19.80
C PHE A 23 -4.72 7.76 -19.89
N TYR A 24 -4.84 7.00 -20.99
CA TYR A 24 -5.90 6.01 -21.17
C TYR A 24 -5.60 4.67 -20.45
N ASN A 25 -4.32 4.34 -20.26
CA ASN A 25 -3.88 3.24 -19.39
C ASN A 25 -3.97 3.69 -17.92
N ASN A 26 -5.19 3.98 -17.47
CA ASN A 26 -5.49 4.17 -16.06
C ASN A 26 -5.68 2.79 -15.40
N GLU A 27 -4.70 1.89 -15.58
CA GLU A 27 -4.60 0.74 -14.70
C GLU A 27 -4.23 1.30 -13.33
N THR A 28 -5.26 1.63 -12.55
CA THR A 28 -5.10 1.75 -11.12
C THR A 28 -4.49 0.44 -10.69
N SER A 29 -3.26 0.48 -10.17
CA SER A 29 -2.67 -0.63 -9.45
C SER A 29 -3.53 -0.87 -8.21
N THR A 30 -4.71 -1.46 -8.41
CA THR A 30 -5.58 -1.88 -7.34
C THR A 30 -4.84 -3.04 -6.72
N LEU A 31 -4.09 -2.74 -5.67
CA LEU A 31 -3.81 -3.76 -4.67
C LEU A 31 -5.15 -4.43 -4.40
N ASP A 32 -5.20 -5.72 -4.70
CA ASP A 32 -6.45 -6.46 -4.72
C ASP A 32 -7.12 -6.28 -3.37
N SER A 33 -8.43 -6.06 -3.36
CA SER A 33 -9.21 -5.96 -2.11
C SER A 33 -8.95 -7.20 -1.25
N LEU A 34 -8.70 -8.34 -1.90
CA LEU A 34 -8.26 -9.58 -1.26
C LEU A 34 -6.92 -9.48 -0.53
N ALA A 35 -5.95 -8.74 -1.07
CA ALA A 35 -4.65 -8.55 -0.43
C ALA A 35 -4.79 -7.75 0.88
N PHE A 36 -5.63 -6.70 0.89
CA PHE A 36 -5.95 -5.97 2.12
C PHE A 36 -6.74 -6.84 3.12
N GLN A 37 -7.72 -7.59 2.64
CA GLN A 37 -8.49 -8.51 3.48
C GLN A 37 -7.61 -9.61 4.11
N ASN A 38 -6.57 -10.09 3.41
CA ASN A 38 -5.62 -11.04 3.98
C ASN A 38 -4.75 -10.41 5.08
N VAL A 39 -4.33 -9.15 4.90
CA VAL A 39 -3.58 -8.40 5.93
C VAL A 39 -4.47 -8.15 7.15
N GLU A 40 -5.71 -7.73 6.94
CA GLU A 40 -6.67 -7.52 8.04
C GLU A 40 -7.08 -8.83 8.71
N ALA A 41 -7.25 -9.93 7.97
CA ALA A 41 -7.54 -11.24 8.53
C ALA A 41 -6.38 -11.76 9.39
N LEU A 42 -5.13 -11.47 9.01
CA LEU A 42 -3.95 -11.81 9.79
C LEU A 42 -3.87 -11.01 11.10
N ALA A 43 -4.30 -9.75 11.10
CA ALA A 43 -4.37 -8.89 12.29
C ALA A 43 -5.72 -8.98 13.05
N SER A 44 -6.67 -9.76 12.54
CA SER A 44 -8.01 -9.89 13.09
C SER A 44 -7.95 -10.65 14.42
N GLY A 45 -8.54 -10.06 15.46
CA GLY A 45 -8.49 -10.62 16.82
C GLY A 45 -7.24 -10.27 17.63
N GLU A 46 -6.29 -9.50 17.08
CA GLU A 46 -5.14 -8.97 17.86
C GLU A 46 -5.51 -7.79 18.77
N ASN A 47 -6.73 -7.24 18.63
CA ASN A 47 -7.27 -6.26 19.56
C ASN A 47 -7.67 -6.95 20.87
N ASP A 48 -6.65 -7.25 21.66
CA ASP A 48 -6.82 -7.78 23.00
C ASP A 48 -7.17 -6.61 23.94
N ASP A 49 -8.47 -6.44 24.15
CA ASP A 49 -9.04 -5.44 25.07
C ASP A 49 -8.51 -5.63 26.51
N ASN A 50 -7.97 -6.80 26.84
CA ASN A 50 -7.38 -7.10 28.16
C ASN A 50 -5.84 -7.04 28.17
N ALA A 51 -5.19 -6.71 27.06
CA ALA A 51 -3.73 -6.62 27.01
C ALA A 51 -3.19 -5.50 27.92
N ILE A 52 -2.24 -5.84 28.78
CA ILE A 52 -1.46 -4.86 29.54
C ILE A 52 -0.19 -4.53 28.77
N CYS A 53 -0.03 -3.26 28.40
CA CYS A 53 1.12 -2.74 27.67
C CYS A 53 2.13 -2.10 28.63
N VAL A 54 3.35 -2.62 28.73
CA VAL A 54 4.34 -2.19 29.74
C VAL A 54 5.63 -1.67 29.11
N GLY A 55 6.02 -0.45 29.53
CA GLY A 55 7.28 0.21 29.15
C GLY A 55 7.29 0.73 27.72
N TYR A 56 8.38 1.41 27.34
CA TYR A 56 8.62 1.84 25.95
C TYR A 56 9.52 0.80 25.25
N GLY A 57 9.15 0.39 24.05
CA GLY A 57 9.87 -0.64 23.30
C GLY A 57 9.40 -0.73 21.86
N SER A 58 9.57 -1.88 21.21
CA SER A 58 9.24 -2.10 19.80
C SER A 58 8.05 -3.02 19.55
N VAL A 59 7.48 -3.60 20.61
CA VAL A 59 6.34 -4.53 20.53
C VAL A 59 5.07 -3.73 20.32
N ASP A 60 4.26 -4.11 19.34
CA ASP A 60 2.94 -3.51 19.14
C ASP A 60 1.96 -3.98 20.23
N CYS A 61 1.38 -3.01 20.92
CA CYS A 61 0.31 -3.22 21.87
C CYS A 61 -0.76 -2.15 21.64
N ARG A 62 -1.83 -2.53 20.96
CA ARG A 62 -2.87 -1.62 20.44
C ARG A 62 -2.26 -0.58 19.50
N THR A 63 -2.14 0.66 19.93
CA THR A 63 -1.56 1.77 19.16
C THR A 63 -0.20 2.22 19.71
N TYR A 64 0.33 1.55 20.73
CA TYR A 64 1.58 1.91 21.41
C TYR A 64 2.68 0.91 21.13
N LYS A 65 3.91 1.43 21.07
CA LYS A 65 5.14 0.64 20.99
C LYS A 65 5.72 0.44 22.39
N VAL A 66 5.65 -0.79 22.90
CA VAL A 66 5.98 -1.13 24.29
C VAL A 66 7.06 -2.21 24.37
N LYS A 67 7.60 -2.43 25.57
CA LYS A 67 8.60 -3.48 25.78
C LYS A 67 7.97 -4.86 25.99
N TYR A 68 6.81 -4.89 26.65
CA TYR A 68 6.06 -6.12 26.92
C TYR A 68 4.57 -5.92 26.66
N LYS A 69 3.94 -6.87 25.98
CA LYS A 69 2.49 -7.05 25.88
C LYS A 69 2.13 -8.30 26.68
N VAL A 70 1.32 -8.16 27.71
CA VAL A 70 0.85 -9.29 28.54
C VAL A 70 -0.62 -9.54 28.20
N THR A 71 -0.93 -10.76 27.77
CA THR A 71 -2.27 -11.25 27.40
C THR A 71 -2.60 -12.48 28.25
N ASP A 72 -3.87 -12.90 28.25
CA ASP A 72 -4.32 -14.16 28.87
C ASP A 72 -3.99 -14.31 30.38
N PHE A 73 -4.55 -13.43 31.22
CA PHE A 73 -4.55 -13.66 32.67
C PHE A 73 -5.41 -14.89 33.00
N SER A 74 -4.84 -16.10 33.00
CA SER A 74 -5.51 -17.26 33.59
C SER A 74 -5.51 -17.08 35.11
N LEU A 75 -6.69 -16.94 35.70
CA LEU A 75 -6.91 -17.07 37.14
C LEU A 75 -7.27 -18.54 37.43
N ASP A 76 -6.29 -19.44 37.27
CA ASP A 76 -6.36 -20.77 37.90
C ASP A 76 -5.81 -20.70 39.33
#